data_AF-A0A6N4A1B7-F1
#
_entry.id   AF-A0A6N4A1B7-F1
#
_cell.length_a   1.000
_cell.length_b   1.000
_cell.length_c   1.000
_cell.angle_alpha   90.00
_cell.angle_beta   90.00
_cell.angle_gamma   90.00
#
_symmetry.space_group_name_H-M   'P 1'
#
loop_
_entity.id
_entity.type
_entity.pdbx_description
1 polymer ?
#
loop_
_entity_poly.entity_id
_entity_poly.type
_entity_poly.pdbx_seq_one_letter_code
_entity_poly.pdbx_strand_id
1 'polypeptide(L)' 'MSWLPINFSSKFLYWLNWIVEPFINIFRRFIPTFAGIDFSPIIAILVLQFANRGLALIFVQLLQ' A
#
# COMPACT_ATOMS: atom_id res chain seq x y z
N MET A 1 -7.50 -13.82 -1.71
CA MET A 1 -6.42 -14.32 -2.60
C MET A 1 -5.40 -13.21 -2.76
N SER A 2 -4.12 -13.48 -2.55
CA SER A 2 -3.03 -12.54 -2.88
C SER A 2 -2.79 -12.60 -4.39
N TRP A 3 -2.51 -11.45 -5.02
CA TRP A 3 -2.12 -11.37 -6.43
C TRP A 3 -0.74 -11.99 -6.70
N LEU A 4 0.08 -12.12 -5.66
CA LEU A 4 1.36 -12.82 -5.72
C LEU A 4 1.17 -14.30 -5.34
N PRO A 5 1.59 -15.25 -6.19
CA PRO A 5 1.57 -16.68 -5.90
C PRO A 5 2.70 -17.04 -4.92
N ILE A 6 2.64 -16.46 -3.72
CA ILE A 6 3.62 -16.63 -2.66
C ILE A 6 3.07 -17.60 -1.62
N ASN A 7 3.91 -18.53 -1.20
CA ASN A 7 3.61 -19.40 -0.08
C ASN A 7 3.82 -18.64 1.25
N PHE A 8 2.72 -18.24 1.90
CA PHE A 8 2.72 -17.54 3.20
C PHE A 8 3.14 -18.41 4.40
N SER A 9 3.70 -19.60 4.17
CA SER A 9 4.20 -20.48 5.23
C SER A 9 5.37 -19.88 6.04
N SER A 10 6.03 -18.84 5.54
CA SER A 10 7.11 -18.19 6.26
C SER A 10 6.57 -17.21 7.32
N LYS A 11 7.08 -17.32 8.55
CA LYS A 11 6.74 -16.42 9.67
C LYS A 11 6.96 -14.93 9.31
N PHE A 12 7.96 -14.65 8.48
CA PHE A 12 8.27 -13.31 8.01
C PHE A 12 7.15 -12.72 7.16
N LEU A 13 6.62 -13.48 6.19
CA LEU A 13 5.54 -13.01 5.32
C LEU A 13 4.24 -12.76 6.10
N TYR A 14 3.93 -13.63 7.06
CA TYR A 14 2.78 -13.42 7.94
C TYR A 14 2.91 -12.12 8.74
N TRP A 15 4.08 -11.88 9.33
CA TRP A 15 4.35 -10.66 10.09
C TRP A 15 4.31 -9.40 9.20
N LEU A 16 4.88 -9.46 8.01
CA LEU A 16 4.81 -8.37 7.03
C LEU A 16 3.37 -8.08 6.64
N ASN A 17 2.57 -9.12 6.37
CA ASN A 17 1.17 -8.94 6.02
C ASN A 17 0.41 -8.28 7.17
N TRP A 18 0.65 -8.69 8.42
CA TRP A 18 0.02 -8.07 9.59
C TRP A 18 0.27 -6.55 9.69
N ILE A 19 1.46 -6.08 9.31
CA ILE A 19 1.78 -4.64 9.29
C ILE A 19 1.13 -3.92 8.11
N VAL A 20 1.11 -4.56 6.95
CA VAL A 20 0.68 -3.95 5.69
C VAL A 20 -0.85 -3.97 5.53
N GLU A 21 -1.53 -5.00 6.06
CA GLU A 21 -2.97 -5.22 5.93
C GLU A 21 -3.82 -4.00 6.36
N PRO A 22 -3.58 -3.32 7.50
CA PRO A 22 -4.37 -2.15 7.90
C PRO A 22 -4.33 -1.03 6.86
N PHE A 23 -3.15 -0.76 6.30
CA PHE A 23 -2.98 0.27 5.27
C PHE A 23 -3.66 -0.13 3.96
N ILE A 24 -3.43 -1.36 3.49
CA ILE A 24 -4.05 -1.87 2.26
C ILE A 24 -5.57 -1.97 2.38
N ASN A 25 -6.11 -2.31 3.55
CA ASN A 25 -7.54 -2.45 3.77
C ASN A 25 -8.29 -1.11 3.62
N ILE A 26 -7.62 0.03 3.85
CA ILE A 26 -8.19 1.34 3.55
C ILE A 26 -8.49 1.43 2.05
N PHE A 27 -7.52 1.08 1.20
CA PHE A 27 -7.65 1.15 -0.24
C PHE A 27 -8.64 0.12 -0.80
N ARG A 28 -8.72 -1.08 -0.23
CA ARG A 28 -9.71 -2.11 -0.61
C ARG A 28 -11.16 -1.66 -0.47
N ARG A 29 -11.45 -0.70 0.42
CA ARG A 29 -12.80 -0.14 0.58
C ARG A 29 -13.19 0.80 -0.56
N PHE A 30 -12.21 1.41 -1.21
CA PHE A 30 -12.42 2.39 -2.28
C PHE A 30 -12.21 1.80 -3.67
N ILE A 31 -11.35 0.77 -3.77
CA ILE A 31 -10.93 0.19 -5.05
C ILE A 31 -11.53 -1.22 -5.13
N PRO A 32 -12.55 -1.43 -5.99
CA PRO A 32 -13.08 -2.76 -6.22
C PRO A 32 -12.00 -3.65 -6.85
N THR A 33 -12.05 -4.94 -6.55
CA THR A 33 -11.21 -5.93 -7.24
C THR A 33 -11.64 -6.02 -8.71
N PHE A 34 -10.69 -5.89 -9.63
CA PHE A 34 -10.96 -5.98 -11.06
C PHE A 34 -10.48 -7.32 -11.60
N ALA A 35 -11.36 -8.05 -12.28
CA ALA A 35 -11.06 -9.37 -12.86
C ALA A 35 -10.41 -10.36 -11.87
N GLY A 36 -10.78 -10.29 -10.58
CA GLY A 36 -10.21 -11.15 -9.53
C GLY A 36 -8.83 -10.73 -9.02
N ILE A 37 -8.27 -9.61 -9.50
CA ILE A 37 -6.98 -9.05 -9.08
C ILE A 37 -7.22 -7.86 -8.13
N ASP A 38 -6.45 -7.83 -7.04
CA ASP A 38 -6.44 -6.74 -6.07
C ASP A 38 -5.42 -5.66 -6.48
N PHE A 39 -5.91 -4.51 -6.95
CA PHE A 39 -5.08 -3.36 -7.33
C PHE A 39 -4.74 -2.44 -6.14
N SER A 40 -5.32 -2.69 -4.96
CA SER A 40 -5.12 -1.88 -3.76
C SER A 40 -3.64 -1.70 -3.39
N PRO A 41 -2.75 -2.73 -3.48
CA PRO A 41 -1.34 -2.55 -3.18
C PRO A 41 -0.62 -1.55 -4.09
N ILE A 42 -0.92 -1.57 -5.39
CA ILE A 42 -0.28 -0.65 -6.36
C ILE A 42 -0.71 0.78 -6.06
N ILE A 43 -2.01 1.00 -5.86
CA ILE A 43 -2.53 2.34 -5.56
C ILE A 43 -2.02 2.84 -4.20
N ALA A 44 -1.94 1.97 -3.20
CA ALA A 44 -1.40 2.30 -1.89
C ALA A 44 0.06 2.83 -1.99
N ILE A 45 0.90 2.16 -2.81
CA ILE A 45 2.28 2.60 -3.06
C ILE A 45 2.31 3.94 -3.80
N LEU A 46 1.49 4.12 -4.82
CA LEU A 46 1.42 5.38 -5.57
C LEU A 46 1.03 6.55 -4.67
N VAL A 47 -0.01 6.38 -3.85
CA VAL A 47 -0.45 7.40 -2.90
C VAL A 47 0.66 7.73 -1.89
N LEU A 48 1.37 6.72 -1.38
CA LEU A 48 2.49 6.93 -0.48
C LEU A 48 3.62 7.75 -1.15
N GLN A 49 3.93 7.47 -2.41
CA GLN A 49 4.94 8.23 -3.18
C GLN A 49 4.51 9.68 -3.37
N PHE A 50 3.26 9.93 -3.73
CA PHE A 50 2.74 11.29 -3.89
C PHE A 50 2.70 12.04 -2.57
N ALA A 51 2.27 11.40 -1.49
CA ALA A 51 2.27 11.97 -0.15
C ALA A 51 3.70 12.36 0.29
N ASN A 52 4.68 11.47 0.10
CA ASN A 52 6.07 11.75 0.46
C ASN A 52 6.64 12.95 -0.32
N ARG A 53 6.39 13.01 -1.64
CA ARG A 53 6.82 14.14 -2.47
C ARG A 53 6.11 15.43 -2.06
N GLY A 54 4.80 15.41 -1.85
CA GLY A 54 4.02 16.57 -1.44
C GLY A 54 4.48 17.12 -0.08
N LEU A 55 4.71 16.24 0.90
CA LEU A 55 5.24 16.62 2.21
C LEU A 55 6.64 17.24 2.09
N ALA A 56 7.53 16.66 1.28
CA ALA A 56 8.85 17.23 1.06
C ALA A 56 8.79 18.63 0.43
N LEU A 57 7.90 18.85 -0.54
CA LEU A 57 7.71 20.16 -1.16
C LEU A 57 7.20 21.20 -0.15
N ILE A 58 6.19 20.85 0.66
CA ILE A 58 5.67 21.73 1.71
C ILE A 58 6.76 22.04 2.74
N PHE A 59 7.52 21.04 3.16
CA PHE A 59 8.60 21.21 4.13
C PHE A 59 9.69 22.16 3.61
N VAL A 60 10.08 22.02 2.34
CA VAL A 60 11.02 22.95 1.69
C VAL A 60 10.44 24.36 1.67
N GLN A 61 9.16 24.53 1.32
CA GLN A 61 8.50 25.84 1.28
C GLN A 61 8.39 26.50 2.66
N LEU A 62 8.21 25.72 3.73
CA LEU A 62 8.11 26.24 5.10
C LEU A 62 9.46 26.65 5.70
N LEU A 63 10.57 26.16 5.13
CA LEU A 63 11.93 26.49 5.58
C LEU A 63 12.57 27.66 4.83
N GLN A 64 11.91 28.18 3.78
CA GLN A 64 12.31 29.38 3.04
C GLN A 64 11.62 30.61 3.60
#